data_AF-A0AAN6D6P7-F1
#
_entry.id   AF-A0AAN6D6P7-F1
#
_cell.length_a   1.000
_cell.length_b   1.000
_cell.length_c   1.000
_cell.angle_alpha   90.00
_cell.angle_beta   90.00
_cell.angle_gamma   90.00
#
_symmetry.space_group_name_H-M   'P 1'
#
loop_
_entity.id
_entity.type
_entity.pdbx_description
1 polymer ?
#
loop_
_entity_poly.entity_id
_entity_poly.type
_entity_poly.pdbx_seq_one_letter_code
_entity_poly.pdbx_strand_id
1 'polypeptide(L)'
;MFNSFAKYGSAHFDVGITALFISLKQNDYIKKLSLVISEAYKLRGIVATPQEQDEHRKRLLSMEKKFMEFEAFDFRYFLIEELLIKYAKYFRIPKEVCFLSWSMLNDLYATELPLQWPSNFNAIVVLRTSLLIWNELNLERKVERLLNEREVAVHARKDEVNNAVNEFLEYYLDSYETSFMRDALEQLKLRTDSKHIINDVILNIKIGLHQDDRPNGSQPPRNLDEDLFFKLRDYDVGKTGSTGSATACCEELQSASYPWSARQPLSSSPPQLHLPK
;
A
#
# COMPACT_ATOMS: atom_id res chain seq x y z
N MET A 1 4.37 18.85 -13.58
CA MET A 1 3.06 19.41 -13.98
C MET A 1 2.16 19.43 -12.74
N PHE A 2 2.39 20.34 -11.80
CA PHE A 2 1.60 20.42 -10.57
C PHE A 2 0.67 21.62 -10.65
N ASN A 3 -0.63 21.38 -10.79
CA ASN A 3 -1.64 22.42 -10.66
C ASN A 3 -1.51 23.09 -9.28
N SER A 4 -1.80 24.39 -9.20
CA SER A 4 -1.83 25.11 -7.93
C SER A 4 -2.91 24.49 -7.02
N PHE A 5 -2.49 23.58 -6.13
CA PHE A 5 -3.34 22.93 -5.14
C PHE A 5 -3.93 23.92 -4.12
N ALA A 6 -3.44 25.16 -4.08
CA ALA A 6 -3.97 26.22 -3.23
C ALA A 6 -5.47 26.47 -3.46
N LYS A 7 -5.97 26.28 -4.69
CA LYS A 7 -7.40 26.40 -5.01
C LYS A 7 -8.26 25.30 -4.34
N TYR A 8 -7.66 24.16 -4.01
CA TYR A 8 -8.32 22.99 -3.43
C TYR A 8 -7.92 22.75 -1.99
N GLY A 9 -7.41 23.78 -1.29
CA GLY A 9 -6.83 23.65 0.04
C GLY A 9 -7.74 22.99 1.08
N SER A 10 -9.07 23.02 0.92
CA SER A 10 -10.04 22.33 1.79
C SER A 10 -10.64 21.05 1.20
N ALA A 11 -10.38 20.75 -0.06
CA ALA A 11 -11.01 19.63 -0.77
C ALA A 11 -10.57 18.25 -0.24
N HIS A 12 -9.38 18.17 0.37
CA HIS A 12 -8.89 16.93 0.97
C HIS A 12 -9.80 16.42 2.09
N PHE A 13 -10.49 17.30 2.82
CA PHE A 13 -11.50 16.89 3.81
C PHE A 13 -12.71 16.24 3.13
N ASP A 14 -13.22 16.84 2.05
CA ASP A 14 -14.37 16.29 1.31
C ASP A 14 -14.00 14.92 0.71
N VAL A 15 -12.76 14.78 0.20
CA VAL A 15 -12.21 13.50 -0.27
C VAL A 15 -12.13 12.48 0.86
N GLY A 16 -11.59 12.85 2.02
CA GLY A 16 -11.48 11.97 3.18
C GLY A 16 -12.84 11.51 3.72
N ILE A 17 -13.82 12.41 3.81
CA ILE A 17 -15.19 12.06 4.23
C ILE A 17 -15.84 11.12 3.21
N THR A 18 -15.63 11.36 1.92
CA THR A 18 -16.15 10.50 0.84
C THR A 18 -15.52 9.11 0.90
N ALA A 19 -14.20 9.01 1.04
CA ALA A 19 -13.48 7.75 1.19
C ALA A 19 -13.94 6.96 2.43
N LEU A 20 -14.12 7.65 3.57
CA LEU A 20 -14.68 7.03 4.78
C LEU A 20 -16.11 6.52 4.54
N PHE A 21 -16.95 7.31 3.87
CA PHE A 21 -18.32 6.89 3.59
C PHE A 21 -18.40 5.66 2.67
N ILE A 22 -17.51 5.57 1.67
CA ILE A 22 -17.40 4.40 0.78
C ILE A 22 -16.90 3.19 1.55
N SER A 23 -15.79 3.31 2.28
CA SER A 23 -15.22 2.21 3.06
C SER A 23 -16.19 1.64 4.11
N LEU A 24 -17.01 2.49 4.74
CA LEU A 24 -18.08 2.04 5.64
C LEU A 24 -19.11 1.13 4.94
N LYS A 25 -19.47 1.44 3.69
CA LYS A 25 -20.38 0.59 2.90
C LYS A 25 -19.71 -0.72 2.48
N GLN A 26 -18.44 -0.65 2.12
CA GLN A 26 -17.69 -1.79 1.60
C GLN A 26 -17.32 -2.83 2.67
N ASN A 27 -17.25 -2.40 3.93
CA ASN A 27 -16.96 -3.24 5.09
C ASN A 27 -18.23 -3.56 5.92
N ASP A 28 -19.44 -3.44 5.35
CA ASP A 28 -20.73 -3.72 6.01
C ASP A 28 -21.04 -2.88 7.28
N TYR A 29 -20.34 -1.76 7.49
CA TYR A 29 -20.57 -0.80 8.58
C TYR A 29 -21.48 0.36 8.14
N ILE A 30 -22.64 0.06 7.57
CA ILE A 30 -23.50 1.04 6.90
C ILE A 30 -23.96 2.14 7.87
N LYS A 31 -23.59 3.39 7.58
CA LYS A 31 -24.06 4.60 8.29
C LYS A 31 -24.72 5.58 7.31
N LYS A 32 -25.60 6.44 7.81
CA LYS A 32 -26.17 7.53 7.02
C LYS A 32 -25.08 8.58 6.78
N LEU A 33 -24.96 9.08 5.54
CA LEU A 33 -23.99 10.14 5.19
C LEU A 33 -24.12 11.38 6.08
N SER A 34 -25.33 11.76 6.48
CA SER A 34 -25.58 12.88 7.41
C SER A 34 -24.89 12.71 8.77
N LEU A 35 -24.78 11.48 9.26
CA LEU A 35 -24.08 11.18 10.50
C LEU A 35 -22.57 11.37 10.32
N VAL A 36 -22.01 10.86 9.20
CA VAL A 36 -20.59 11.00 8.88
C VAL A 36 -20.20 12.48 8.76
N ILE A 37 -21.02 13.28 8.06
CA ILE A 37 -20.82 14.74 7.94
C ILE A 37 -20.88 15.41 9.32
N SER A 38 -21.86 15.04 10.16
CA SER A 38 -22.00 15.61 11.50
C SER A 38 -20.78 15.34 12.37
N GLU A 39 -20.25 14.12 12.36
CA GLU A 39 -19.03 13.79 13.11
C GLU A 39 -17.81 14.52 12.55
N ALA A 40 -17.69 14.62 11.23
CA ALA A 40 -16.61 15.39 10.60
C ALA A 40 -16.67 16.89 11.00
N TYR A 41 -17.86 17.48 11.09
CA TYR A 41 -18.04 18.86 11.53
C TYR A 41 -17.69 19.07 13.00
N LYS A 42 -18.06 18.12 13.87
CA LYS A 42 -17.67 18.15 15.29
C LYS A 42 -16.15 18.13 15.45
N LEU A 43 -15.47 17.21 14.77
CA LEU A 43 -14.00 17.11 14.83
C LEU A 43 -13.30 18.37 14.31
N ARG A 44 -13.91 19.05 13.34
CA ARG A 44 -13.37 20.29 12.75
C ARG A 44 -13.84 21.56 13.46
N GLY A 45 -14.71 21.48 14.46
CA GLY A 45 -15.30 22.64 15.12
C GLY A 45 -16.16 23.51 14.20
N ILE A 46 -16.76 22.94 13.14
CA ILE A 46 -17.58 23.65 12.17
C ILE A 46 -19.04 23.66 12.62
N VAL A 47 -19.62 24.86 12.70
CA VAL A 47 -21.06 25.05 12.90
C VAL A 47 -21.67 25.41 11.55
N ALA A 48 -22.54 24.54 11.04
CA ALA A 48 -23.16 24.70 9.74
C ALA A 48 -24.68 24.65 9.85
N THR A 49 -25.35 25.50 9.09
CA THR A 49 -26.80 25.55 8.94
C THR A 49 -27.32 24.27 8.24
N PRO A 50 -28.63 23.94 8.39
CA PRO A 50 -29.22 22.80 7.69
C PRO A 50 -29.07 22.86 6.15
N GLN A 51 -29.08 24.07 5.57
CA GLN A 51 -28.90 24.27 4.13
C GLN A 51 -27.47 23.93 3.70
N GLU A 52 -26.46 24.44 4.41
CA GLU A 52 -25.04 24.14 4.12
C GLU A 52 -24.74 22.64 4.27
N GLN A 53 -25.37 21.97 5.23
CA GLN A 53 -25.27 20.51 5.40
C GLN A 53 -25.85 19.76 4.19
N ASP A 54 -27.00 20.19 3.65
CA ASP A 54 -27.59 19.55 2.47
C ASP A 54 -26.76 19.79 1.20
N GLU A 55 -26.21 20.99 1.04
CA GLU A 55 -25.29 21.30 -0.07
C GLU A 55 -24.01 20.47 -0.01
N HIS A 56 -23.42 20.33 1.19
CA HIS A 56 -22.26 19.46 1.39
C HIS A 56 -22.59 17.99 1.10
N ARG A 57 -23.75 17.51 1.58
CA ARG A 57 -24.23 16.16 1.29
C ARG A 57 -24.35 15.89 -0.22
N LYS A 58 -24.95 16.82 -0.98
CA LYS A 58 -25.05 16.71 -2.45
C LYS A 58 -23.67 16.66 -3.11
N ARG A 59 -22.72 17.46 -2.64
CA ARG A 59 -21.35 17.47 -3.13
C ARG A 59 -20.64 16.13 -2.89
N LEU A 60 -20.74 15.56 -1.68
CA LEU A 60 -20.11 14.28 -1.35
C LEU A 60 -20.71 13.12 -2.15
N LEU A 61 -22.03 13.12 -2.41
CA LEU A 61 -22.66 12.11 -3.28
C LEU A 61 -22.17 12.21 -4.74
N SER A 62 -21.95 13.43 -5.25
CA SER A 62 -21.33 13.62 -6.56
C SER A 62 -19.88 13.14 -6.59
N MET A 63 -19.14 13.37 -5.50
CA MET A 63 -17.76 12.93 -5.34
C MET A 63 -17.64 11.41 -5.22
N GLU A 64 -18.59 10.76 -4.54
CA GLU A 64 -18.66 9.30 -4.41
C GLU A 64 -18.64 8.62 -5.78
N LYS A 65 -19.47 9.11 -6.72
CA LYS A 65 -19.49 8.58 -8.09
C LYS A 65 -18.12 8.66 -8.76
N LYS A 66 -17.45 9.81 -8.64
CA LYS A 66 -16.09 10.01 -9.21
C LYS A 66 -15.06 9.09 -8.55
N PHE A 67 -15.20 8.83 -7.26
CA PHE A 67 -14.33 7.93 -6.50
C PHE A 67 -14.46 6.49 -7.02
N MET A 68 -15.69 6.02 -7.22
CA MET A 68 -15.92 4.68 -7.77
C MET A 68 -15.39 4.55 -9.21
N GLU A 69 -15.53 5.58 -10.05
CA GLU A 69 -14.94 5.61 -11.40
C GLU A 69 -13.39 5.65 -11.36
N PHE A 70 -12.82 6.34 -10.36
CA PHE A 70 -11.38 6.40 -10.15
C PHE A 70 -10.81 5.03 -9.79
N GLU A 71 -11.46 4.30 -8.88
CA GLU A 71 -11.12 2.91 -8.52
C GLU A 71 -11.59 1.87 -9.56
N ALA A 72 -12.13 2.33 -10.69
CA ALA A 72 -12.67 1.48 -11.76
C ALA A 72 -13.73 0.46 -11.27
N PHE A 73 -14.45 0.80 -10.19
CA PHE A 73 -15.40 -0.08 -9.50
C PHE A 73 -14.79 -1.42 -9.06
N ASP A 74 -13.47 -1.49 -8.85
CA ASP A 74 -12.81 -2.67 -8.32
C ASP A 74 -12.84 -2.65 -6.79
N PHE A 75 -13.68 -3.48 -6.19
CA PHE A 75 -13.85 -3.53 -4.74
C PHE A 75 -13.07 -4.68 -4.08
N ARG A 76 -12.21 -5.38 -4.83
CA ARG A 76 -11.54 -6.63 -4.39
C ARG A 76 -10.28 -6.38 -3.57
N TYR A 77 -10.33 -5.47 -2.61
CA TYR A 77 -9.20 -5.15 -1.76
C TYR A 77 -9.07 -6.14 -0.60
N PHE A 78 -7.84 -6.54 -0.31
CA PHE A 78 -7.52 -7.28 0.90
C PHE A 78 -7.03 -6.31 1.98
N LEU A 79 -7.51 -6.49 3.21
CA LEU A 79 -7.07 -5.68 4.35
C LEU A 79 -5.65 -6.09 4.77
N ILE A 80 -4.77 -5.11 4.94
CA ILE A 80 -3.37 -5.35 5.36
C ILE A 80 -3.35 -5.91 6.78
N GLU A 81 -4.25 -5.43 7.64
CA GLU A 81 -4.48 -5.82 9.02
C GLU A 81 -4.72 -7.33 9.15
N GLU A 82 -5.58 -7.90 8.31
CA GLU A 82 -5.89 -9.32 8.33
C GLU A 82 -4.68 -10.18 7.97
N LEU A 83 -3.93 -9.74 6.96
CA LEU A 83 -2.74 -10.44 6.48
C LEU A 83 -1.59 -10.34 7.49
N LEU A 84 -1.41 -9.18 8.12
CA LEU A 84 -0.45 -8.98 9.20
C LEU A 84 -0.72 -9.96 10.35
N ILE A 85 -1.98 -10.09 10.79
CA ILE A 85 -2.35 -11.06 11.84
C ILE A 85 -2.07 -12.50 11.41
N LYS A 86 -2.41 -12.87 10.16
CA LYS A 86 -2.15 -14.22 9.62
C LYS A 86 -0.65 -14.52 9.60
N TYR A 87 0.18 -13.60 9.13
CA TYR A 87 1.64 -13.75 9.07
C TYR A 87 2.26 -13.78 10.46
N ALA A 88 1.86 -12.88 11.35
CA ALA A 88 2.34 -12.87 12.73
C ALA A 88 2.08 -14.22 13.44
N LYS A 89 0.89 -14.80 13.24
CA LYS A 89 0.55 -16.14 13.77
C LYS A 89 1.37 -17.24 13.11
N TYR A 90 1.47 -17.23 11.77
CA TYR A 90 2.20 -18.24 11.00
C TYR A 90 3.69 -18.27 11.36
N PHE A 91 4.32 -17.10 11.50
CA PHE A 91 5.73 -16.97 11.89
C PHE A 91 5.96 -17.05 13.41
N ARG A 92 4.89 -17.13 14.21
CA ARG A 92 4.93 -17.18 15.69
C ARG A 92 5.67 -15.99 16.30
N ILE A 93 5.35 -14.81 15.79
CA ILE A 93 5.95 -13.55 16.23
C ILE A 93 5.52 -13.24 17.68
N PRO A 94 6.44 -12.79 18.56
CA PRO A 94 6.11 -12.40 19.92
C PRO A 94 5.04 -11.31 19.97
N LYS A 95 4.21 -11.33 21.02
CA LYS A 95 3.05 -10.44 21.15
C LYS A 95 3.46 -8.96 21.15
N GLU A 96 4.60 -8.65 21.75
CA GLU A 96 5.17 -7.31 21.84
C GLU A 96 5.52 -6.76 20.45
N VAL A 97 6.14 -7.60 19.62
CA VAL A 97 6.46 -7.26 18.23
C VAL A 97 5.18 -7.14 17.40
N CYS A 98 4.20 -8.03 17.61
CA CYS A 98 2.90 -7.91 16.93
C CYS A 98 2.20 -6.59 17.26
N PHE A 99 2.28 -6.12 18.51
CA PHE A 99 1.74 -4.82 18.91
C PHE A 99 2.48 -3.67 18.22
N LEU A 100 3.83 -3.72 18.21
CA LEU A 100 4.63 -2.74 17.47
C LEU A 100 4.27 -2.71 15.98
N SER A 101 4.16 -3.88 15.33
CA SER A 101 3.75 -3.99 13.92
C SER A 101 2.34 -3.46 13.68
N TRP A 102 1.40 -3.69 14.59
CA TRP A 102 0.06 -3.14 14.46
C TRP A 102 0.07 -1.61 14.52
N SER A 103 0.85 -1.02 15.43
CA SER A 103 0.97 0.44 15.52
C SER A 103 1.65 1.01 14.27
N MET A 104 2.77 0.42 13.84
CA MET A 104 3.46 0.83 12.62
C MET A 104 2.61 0.67 11.36
N LEU A 105 1.67 -0.28 11.31
CA LEU A 105 0.73 -0.37 10.18
C LEU A 105 -0.10 0.92 10.02
N ASN A 106 -0.44 1.62 11.10
CA ASN A 106 -1.14 2.90 11.01
C ASN A 106 -0.24 3.99 10.39
N ASP A 107 1.05 3.98 10.71
CA ASP A 107 2.05 4.86 10.08
C ASP A 107 2.23 4.52 8.59
N LEU A 108 2.16 3.24 8.20
CA LEU A 108 2.27 2.82 6.80
C LEU A 108 1.21 3.50 5.91
N TYR A 109 -0.03 3.65 6.41
CA TYR A 109 -1.10 4.33 5.67
C TYR A 109 -0.86 5.82 5.43
N ALA A 110 0.12 6.43 6.11
CA ALA A 110 0.55 7.80 5.87
C ALA A 110 1.63 7.90 4.77
N THR A 111 2.03 6.78 4.16
CA THR A 111 3.02 6.70 3.07
C THR A 111 2.36 6.30 1.74
N GLU A 112 3.15 6.29 0.66
CA GLU A 112 2.68 5.87 -0.67
C GLU A 112 2.75 4.34 -0.87
N LEU A 113 3.31 3.59 0.07
CA LEU A 113 3.50 2.14 -0.04
C LEU A 113 2.22 1.33 -0.29
N PRO A 114 1.05 1.66 0.31
CA PRO A 114 -0.21 1.02 -0.03
C PRO A 114 -0.66 1.18 -1.49
N LEU A 115 -0.18 2.23 -2.18
CA LEU A 115 -0.47 2.48 -3.59
C LEU A 115 0.54 1.80 -4.52
N GLN A 116 1.77 1.58 -4.04
CA GLN A 116 2.83 0.94 -4.82
C GLN A 116 2.76 -0.60 -4.78
N TRP A 117 2.36 -1.15 -3.64
CA TRP A 117 2.45 -2.59 -3.37
C TRP A 117 1.12 -3.19 -2.88
N PRO A 118 0.86 -4.47 -3.18
CA PRO A 118 -0.36 -5.13 -2.70
C PRO A 118 -0.32 -5.39 -1.19
N SER A 119 -1.49 -5.62 -0.58
CA SER A 119 -1.66 -5.73 0.87
C SER A 119 -0.82 -6.84 1.52
N ASN A 120 -0.62 -7.96 0.83
CA ASN A 120 0.22 -9.06 1.32
C ASN A 120 1.70 -8.67 1.41
N PHE A 121 2.18 -7.84 0.49
CA PHE A 121 3.55 -7.34 0.50
C PHE A 121 3.72 -6.32 1.63
N ASN A 122 2.81 -5.36 1.74
CA ASN A 122 2.82 -4.35 2.79
C ASN A 122 2.76 -4.94 4.21
N ALA A 123 1.99 -6.00 4.42
CA ALA A 123 1.97 -6.71 5.70
C ALA A 123 3.34 -7.31 6.07
N ILE A 124 4.10 -7.79 5.08
CA ILE A 124 5.47 -8.29 5.29
C ILE A 124 6.44 -7.14 5.55
N VAL A 125 6.34 -6.04 4.80
CA VAL A 125 7.16 -4.84 5.01
C VAL A 125 7.02 -4.34 6.44
N VAL A 126 5.79 -4.12 6.91
CA VAL A 126 5.54 -3.65 8.29
C VAL A 126 6.11 -4.63 9.32
N LEU A 127 5.85 -5.93 9.16
CA LEU A 127 6.33 -6.95 10.09
C LEU A 127 7.86 -7.00 10.15
N ARG A 128 8.53 -6.94 8.99
CA ARG A 128 9.98 -6.94 8.86
C ARG A 128 10.57 -5.69 9.49
N THR A 129 10.03 -4.50 9.20
CA THR A 129 10.49 -3.24 9.79
C THR A 129 10.37 -3.27 11.31
N SER A 130 9.24 -3.72 11.86
CA SER A 130 9.08 -3.82 13.32
C SER A 130 10.07 -4.78 13.96
N LEU A 131 10.39 -5.89 13.30
CA LEU A 131 11.38 -6.84 13.81
C LEU A 131 12.79 -6.27 13.82
N LEU A 132 13.17 -5.55 12.76
CA LEU A 132 14.46 -4.87 12.68
C LEU A 132 14.60 -3.85 13.82
N ILE A 133 13.59 -3.01 14.02
CA ILE A 133 13.55 -2.02 15.11
C ILE A 133 13.60 -2.70 16.47
N TRP A 134 12.82 -3.77 16.66
CA TRP A 134 12.82 -4.54 17.90
C TRP A 134 14.19 -5.13 18.21
N ASN A 135 14.89 -5.70 17.22
CA ASN A 135 16.18 -6.34 17.43
C ASN A 135 17.30 -5.34 17.74
N GLU A 136 17.26 -4.15 17.15
CA GLU A 136 18.21 -3.08 17.47
C GLU A 136 17.98 -2.52 18.87
N LEU A 137 16.72 -2.38 19.30
CA LEU A 137 16.38 -1.91 20.63
C LEU A 137 16.52 -2.97 21.73
N ASN A 138 16.43 -4.25 21.36
CA ASN A 138 16.34 -5.37 22.31
C ASN A 138 17.37 -6.46 21.98
N LEU A 139 18.64 -6.13 22.23
CA LEU A 139 19.82 -6.92 21.86
C LEU A 139 19.84 -8.33 22.49
N GLU A 140 19.17 -8.53 23.62
CA GLU A 140 19.16 -9.81 24.35
C GLU A 140 18.24 -10.88 23.73
N ARG A 141 17.26 -10.48 22.91
CA ARG A 141 16.25 -11.39 22.34
C ARG A 141 15.97 -11.08 20.87
N LYS A 142 16.96 -11.36 20.00
CA LYS A 142 16.80 -11.22 18.55
C LYS A 142 15.80 -12.25 18.00
N VAL A 143 14.77 -11.78 17.31
CA VAL A 143 13.68 -12.60 16.74
C VAL A 143 13.85 -12.79 15.21
N GLU A 144 14.76 -12.04 14.58
CA GLU A 144 14.90 -11.94 13.11
C GLU A 144 15.12 -13.25 12.36
N ARG A 145 15.83 -14.20 12.99
CA ARG A 145 16.21 -15.46 12.32
C ARG A 145 14.99 -16.24 11.80
N LEU A 146 13.78 -15.93 12.28
CA LEU A 146 12.53 -16.57 11.88
C LEU A 146 11.95 -16.07 10.54
N LEU A 147 12.29 -14.87 10.07
CA LEU A 147 11.71 -14.28 8.86
C LEU A 147 12.52 -14.55 7.58
N ASN A 148 13.85 -14.42 7.62
CA ASN A 148 14.68 -14.52 6.41
C ASN A 148 14.54 -15.88 5.68
N GLU A 149 14.22 -16.96 6.38
CA GLU A 149 13.97 -18.28 5.77
C GLU A 149 12.54 -18.44 5.22
N ARG A 150 11.60 -17.56 5.61
CA ARG A 150 10.16 -17.73 5.38
C ARG A 150 9.50 -16.62 4.57
N GLU A 151 10.18 -15.51 4.31
CA GLU A 151 9.74 -14.46 3.37
C GLU A 151 9.60 -15.00 1.94
N VAL A 152 10.46 -15.96 1.56
CA VAL A 152 10.38 -16.67 0.27
C VAL A 152 9.03 -17.38 0.09
N ALA A 153 8.38 -17.79 1.19
CA ALA A 153 7.08 -18.46 1.12
C ALA A 153 5.95 -17.54 0.63
N VAL A 154 6.12 -16.22 0.72
CA VAL A 154 5.11 -15.22 0.34
C VAL A 154 5.37 -14.62 -1.05
N HIS A 155 6.36 -15.15 -1.79
CA HIS A 155 6.71 -14.74 -3.16
C HIS A 155 7.14 -13.26 -3.29
N ALA A 156 7.55 -12.63 -2.18
CA ALA A 156 8.14 -11.29 -2.20
C ALA A 156 9.66 -11.41 -2.42
N ARG A 157 10.21 -10.71 -3.41
CA ARG A 157 11.67 -10.70 -3.61
C ARG A 157 12.33 -9.89 -2.49
N LYS A 158 13.41 -10.42 -1.93
CA LYS A 158 14.08 -9.83 -0.76
C LYS A 158 14.54 -8.38 -1.02
N ASP A 159 15.05 -8.10 -2.21
CA ASP A 159 15.48 -6.78 -2.65
C ASP A 159 14.32 -5.78 -2.71
N GLU A 160 13.17 -6.18 -3.26
CA GLU A 160 11.97 -5.33 -3.26
C GLU A 160 11.49 -5.01 -1.85
N VAL A 161 11.46 -6.03 -0.98
CA VAL A 161 11.06 -5.83 0.43
C VAL A 161 12.04 -4.91 1.14
N ASN A 162 13.34 -5.09 0.96
CA ASN A 162 14.35 -4.22 1.56
C ASN A 162 14.21 -2.76 1.09
N ASN A 163 13.94 -2.53 -0.20
CA ASN A 163 13.69 -1.19 -0.73
C ASN A 163 12.45 -0.55 -0.10
N ALA A 164 11.34 -1.29 0.00
CA ALA A 164 10.12 -0.80 0.63
C ALA A 164 10.28 -0.58 2.15
N VAL A 165 11.06 -1.41 2.83
CA VAL A 165 11.44 -1.17 4.24
C VAL A 165 12.25 0.12 4.35
N ASN A 166 13.22 0.34 3.46
CA ASN A 166 14.02 1.56 3.49
C ASN A 166 13.16 2.81 3.25
N GLU A 167 12.26 2.77 2.26
CA GLU A 167 11.28 3.85 2.02
C GLU A 167 10.38 4.07 3.25
N PHE A 168 9.91 3.00 3.89
CA PHE A 168 9.11 3.13 5.09
C PHE A 168 9.91 3.72 6.26
N LEU A 169 11.20 3.43 6.36
CA LEU A 169 12.09 4.02 7.36
C LEU A 169 12.34 5.53 7.12
N GLU A 170 12.32 6.01 5.86
CA GLU A 170 12.42 7.44 5.56
C GLU A 170 11.28 8.23 6.21
N TYR A 171 10.05 7.69 6.23
CA TYR A 171 8.91 8.34 6.87
C TYR A 171 9.20 8.74 8.33
N TYR A 172 9.91 7.87 9.06
CA TYR A 172 10.22 8.11 10.46
C TYR A 172 11.36 9.11 10.67
N LEU A 173 12.19 9.40 9.66
CA LEU A 173 13.20 10.47 9.79
C LEU A 173 12.52 11.83 9.99
N ASP A 174 11.40 12.05 9.30
CA ASP A 174 10.66 13.31 9.34
C ASP A 174 9.51 13.31 10.37
N SER A 175 8.85 12.17 10.56
CA SER A 175 7.55 12.09 11.27
C SER A 175 7.57 11.28 12.56
N TYR A 176 8.74 10.87 13.07
CA TYR A 176 8.82 10.01 14.27
C TYR A 176 8.05 10.56 15.47
N GLU A 177 8.14 11.86 15.74
CA GLU A 177 7.51 12.49 16.92
C GLU A 177 5.98 12.34 16.96
N THR A 178 5.35 12.26 15.79
CA THR A 178 3.89 12.12 15.64
C THR A 178 3.46 10.72 15.22
N SER A 179 4.41 9.77 15.18
CA SER A 179 4.15 8.41 14.70
C SER A 179 3.52 7.51 15.77
N PHE A 180 2.69 6.57 15.32
CA PHE A 180 2.16 5.51 16.18
C PHE A 180 3.26 4.58 16.69
N MET A 181 4.36 4.44 15.95
CA MET A 181 5.54 3.72 16.40
C MET A 181 6.09 4.28 17.72
N ARG A 182 6.26 5.61 17.83
CA ARG A 182 6.75 6.26 19.06
C ARG A 182 5.86 5.90 20.26
N ASP A 183 4.55 6.06 20.12
CA ASP A 183 3.57 5.74 21.17
C ASP A 183 3.62 4.26 21.57
N ALA A 184 3.84 3.37 20.60
CA ALA A 184 3.98 1.94 20.85
C ALA A 184 5.26 1.62 21.63
N LEU A 185 6.39 2.22 21.28
CA LEU A 185 7.66 2.05 21.98
C LEU A 185 7.56 2.54 23.44
N GLU A 186 6.87 3.65 23.67
CA GLU A 186 6.62 4.18 25.02
C GLU A 186 5.79 3.20 25.86
N GLN A 187 4.72 2.65 25.30
CA GLN A 187 3.89 1.65 25.98
C GLN A 187 4.64 0.33 26.26
N LEU A 188 5.55 -0.06 25.36
CA LEU A 188 6.43 -1.21 25.53
C LEU A 188 7.59 -0.94 26.50
N LYS A 189 7.71 0.29 27.03
CA LYS A 189 8.79 0.73 27.92
C LYS A 189 10.17 0.57 27.29
N LEU A 190 10.24 0.70 25.97
CA LEU A 190 11.49 0.73 25.23
C LEU A 190 12.02 2.16 25.18
N ARG A 191 13.27 2.32 24.75
CA ARG A 191 13.88 3.64 24.58
C ARG A 191 13.16 4.38 23.45
N THR A 192 12.76 5.63 23.70
CA THR A 192 11.98 6.46 22.76
C THR A 192 12.66 7.75 22.35
N ASP A 193 13.87 8.02 22.83
CA ASP A 193 14.65 9.22 22.50
C ASP A 193 14.82 9.33 20.98
N SER A 194 14.23 10.38 20.40
CA SER A 194 14.19 10.61 18.96
C SER A 194 15.58 10.67 18.33
N LYS A 195 16.57 11.25 19.02
CA LYS A 195 17.94 11.29 18.49
C LYS A 195 18.53 9.90 18.41
N HIS A 196 18.28 9.06 19.41
CA HIS A 196 18.74 7.69 19.41
C HIS A 196 18.02 6.84 18.36
N ILE A 197 16.69 6.97 18.27
CA ILE A 197 15.89 6.21 17.31
C ILE A 197 16.29 6.55 15.87
N ILE A 198 16.42 7.84 15.56
CA ILE A 198 16.75 8.31 14.21
C ILE A 198 18.22 8.01 13.88
N ASN A 199 19.16 8.44 14.72
CA ASN A 199 20.58 8.40 14.34
C ASN A 199 21.24 7.05 14.59
N ASP A 200 20.77 6.28 15.57
CA ASP A 200 21.38 4.99 15.90
C ASP A 200 20.53 3.86 15.34
N VAL A 201 19.26 3.75 15.72
CA VAL A 201 18.44 2.58 15.36
C VAL A 201 18.12 2.55 13.87
N ILE A 202 17.46 3.58 13.34
CA ILE A 202 17.03 3.61 11.93
C ILE A 202 18.25 3.59 11.01
N LEU A 203 19.27 4.38 11.32
CA LEU A 203 20.46 4.45 10.47
C LEU A 203 21.24 3.13 10.45
N ASN A 204 21.40 2.44 11.60
CA ASN A 204 22.04 1.12 11.63
C ASN A 204 21.26 0.09 10.80
N ILE A 205 19.92 0.10 10.87
CA ILE A 205 19.08 -0.79 10.05
C ILE A 205 19.32 -0.51 8.56
N LYS A 206 19.28 0.76 8.15
CA LYS A 206 19.52 1.15 6.74
C LYS A 206 20.90 0.72 6.25
N ILE A 207 21.94 0.90 7.06
CA ILE A 207 23.30 0.42 6.75
C ILE A 207 23.29 -1.11 6.55
N GLY A 208 22.61 -1.86 7.43
CA GLY A 208 22.46 -3.31 7.32
C GLY A 208 21.76 -3.74 6.03
N LEU A 209 20.70 -3.02 5.63
CA LEU A 209 19.96 -3.32 4.39
C LEU A 209 20.84 -3.10 3.13
N HIS A 210 21.62 -2.03 3.08
CA HIS A 210 22.50 -1.73 1.95
C HIS A 210 23.65 -2.73 1.78
N GLN A 211 24.13 -3.35 2.86
CA GLN A 211 25.16 -4.40 2.78
C GLN A 211 24.63 -5.68 2.14
N ASP A 212 23.31 -5.91 2.22
CA ASP A 212 22.63 -7.08 1.68
C ASP A 212 22.20 -6.90 0.21
N ASP A 213 22.23 -5.67 -0.32
CA ASP A 213 21.85 -5.37 -1.70
C ASP A 213 22.95 -5.76 -2.69
N ARG A 214 22.60 -6.64 -3.63
CA ARG A 214 23.38 -6.82 -4.86
C ARG A 214 22.92 -5.78 -5.87
N PRO A 215 23.82 -5.18 -6.67
CA PRO A 215 23.43 -4.27 -7.73
C PRO A 215 22.65 -5.04 -8.81
N ASN A 216 21.33 -5.08 -8.68
CA ASN A 216 20.45 -5.52 -9.75
C ASN A 216 20.40 -4.39 -10.79
N GLY A 217 20.61 -4.76 -12.05
CA GLY A 217 20.58 -3.81 -13.17
C GLY A 217 19.29 -3.00 -13.14
N SER A 218 19.44 -1.68 -13.12
CA SER A 218 18.32 -0.76 -13.18
C SER A 218 17.52 -1.05 -14.45
N GLN A 219 16.22 -1.35 -14.28
CA GLN A 219 15.33 -1.30 -15.43
C GLN A 219 15.35 0.12 -15.97
N PRO A 220 15.42 0.31 -17.31
CA PRO A 220 15.35 1.64 -17.88
C PRO A 220 14.03 2.30 -17.44
N PRO A 221 14.05 3.60 -17.11
CA PRO A 221 12.84 4.30 -16.71
C PRO A 221 11.77 4.12 -17.79
N ARG A 222 10.58 3.64 -17.39
CA ARG A 222 9.42 3.58 -18.28
C ARG A 222 9.09 5.00 -18.73
N ASN A 223 8.85 5.19 -20.03
CA ASN A 223 8.39 6.46 -20.55
C ASN A 223 6.90 6.65 -20.15
N LEU A 224 6.66 7.44 -19.09
CA LEU A 224 5.32 7.69 -18.56
C LEU A 224 4.50 8.64 -19.45
N ASP A 225 5.14 9.43 -20.30
CA ASP A 225 4.45 10.43 -21.13
C ASP A 225 3.59 9.81 -22.24
N GLU A 226 3.93 8.58 -22.65
CA GLU A 226 3.18 7.82 -23.65
C GLU A 226 2.01 7.03 -23.05
N ASP A 227 2.04 6.79 -21.74
CA ASP A 227 1.03 5.97 -21.08
C ASP A 227 -0.28 6.76 -20.90
N LEU A 228 -1.29 6.35 -21.67
CA LEU A 228 -2.63 6.93 -21.65
C LEU A 228 -3.28 6.87 -20.26
N PHE A 229 -2.89 5.92 -19.41
CA PHE A 229 -3.42 5.77 -18.06
C PHE A 229 -3.13 6.97 -17.17
N PHE A 230 -1.97 7.60 -17.34
CA PHE A 230 -1.54 8.74 -16.52
C PHE A 230 -1.95 10.10 -17.11
N LYS A 231 -2.64 10.12 -18.26
CA LYS A 231 -3.20 11.35 -18.82
C LYS A 231 -4.39 11.83 -17.98
N LEU A 232 -4.60 13.15 -17.97
CA LEU A 232 -5.69 13.77 -17.22
C LEU A 232 -7.04 13.22 -17.72
N ARG A 233 -7.83 12.63 -16.81
CA ARG A 233 -9.17 12.14 -17.13
C ARG A 233 -10.14 13.31 -17.30
N ASP A 234 -10.87 13.29 -18.40
CA ASP A 234 -12.01 14.16 -18.64
C ASP A 234 -13.28 13.49 -18.09
N TYR A 235 -13.84 14.06 -17.02
CA TYR A 235 -15.05 13.54 -16.36
C TYR A 235 -16.34 14.05 -17.01
N ASP A 236 -16.27 14.93 -18.02
CA ASP A 236 -17.43 15.42 -18.76
C ASP A 236 -17.79 14.51 -19.95
N VAL A 237 -16.88 13.60 -20.34
CA VAL A 237 -17.11 12.60 -21.37
C VAL A 237 -17.88 11.40 -20.79
N GLY A 238 -19.21 11.38 -20.97
CA GLY A 238 -20.12 10.38 -20.39
C GLY A 238 -20.01 8.93 -20.91
N LYS A 239 -18.82 8.46 -21.34
CA LYS A 239 -18.60 7.10 -21.89
C LYS A 239 -17.28 6.47 -21.42
N THR A 240 -17.02 6.42 -20.12
CA THR A 240 -15.94 5.59 -19.57
C THR A 240 -16.52 4.27 -19.09
N GLY A 241 -16.41 3.22 -19.92
CA GLY A 241 -16.67 1.85 -19.47
C GLY A 241 -15.45 1.34 -18.70
N SER A 242 -15.64 0.84 -17.49
CA SER A 242 -14.60 0.12 -16.74
C SER A 242 -14.77 -1.37 -16.97
N THR A 243 -13.82 -2.01 -17.68
CA THR A 243 -13.81 -3.46 -17.86
C THR A 243 -12.78 -4.08 -16.92
N GLY A 244 -13.25 -4.85 -15.93
CA GLY A 244 -12.39 -5.55 -14.95
C GLY A 244 -11.61 -6.75 -15.51
N SER A 245 -11.39 -6.82 -16.83
CA SER A 245 -10.55 -7.85 -17.45
C SER A 245 -9.19 -7.24 -17.78
N ALA A 246 -8.10 -7.89 -17.36
CA ALA A 246 -6.72 -7.57 -17.72
C ALA A 246 -6.40 -7.78 -19.22
N THR A 247 -7.40 -7.61 -20.10
CA THR A 247 -7.36 -7.83 -21.55
C THR A 247 -7.85 -6.62 -22.35
N ALA A 248 -8.16 -5.48 -21.71
CA ALA A 248 -8.61 -4.27 -22.39
C ALA A 248 -7.48 -3.46 -23.07
N CYS A 249 -6.42 -4.13 -23.51
CA CYS A 249 -5.33 -3.56 -24.32
C CYS A 249 -5.26 -4.19 -25.73
N CYS A 250 -6.30 -4.92 -26.15
CA CYS A 250 -6.29 -5.67 -27.42
C CYS A 250 -7.23 -5.18 -28.53
N GLU A 251 -8.02 -4.11 -28.34
CA GLU A 251 -8.92 -3.64 -29.42
C GLU A 251 -8.31 -2.61 -30.39
N GLU A 252 -7.12 -2.06 -30.12
CA GLU A 252 -6.43 -1.13 -31.04
C GLU A 252 -5.30 -1.77 -31.88
N LEU A 253 -5.10 -3.10 -31.82
CA LEU A 253 -4.07 -3.81 -32.61
C LEU A 253 -4.61 -4.60 -33.81
N GLN A 254 -5.86 -4.41 -34.22
CA GLN A 254 -6.43 -5.10 -35.40
C GLN A 254 -6.17 -4.41 -36.76
N SER A 255 -5.38 -3.33 -36.83
CA SER A 255 -5.10 -2.64 -38.11
C SER A 255 -3.65 -2.75 -38.63
N ALA A 256 -2.85 -3.70 -38.15
CA ALA A 256 -1.52 -3.97 -38.69
C ALA A 256 -1.48 -5.35 -39.40
N SER A 257 -1.90 -5.36 -40.66
CA SER A 257 -1.75 -6.47 -41.60
C SER A 257 -0.28 -6.71 -41.92
N TYR A 258 0.28 -7.87 -41.59
CA TYR A 258 1.49 -8.45 -42.24
C TYR A 258 1.53 -9.98 -42.03
N PRO A 259 2.26 -10.74 -42.89
CA PRO A 259 1.76 -11.97 -43.48
C PRO A 259 2.22 -13.21 -42.72
N TRP A 260 1.33 -14.18 -42.58
CA TRP A 260 1.64 -15.53 -42.14
C TRP A 260 2.61 -16.21 -43.12
N SER A 261 3.83 -16.48 -42.67
CA SER A 261 4.68 -17.50 -43.26
C SER A 261 4.68 -18.72 -42.34
N ALA A 262 4.19 -19.84 -42.87
CA ALA A 262 4.05 -21.10 -42.19
C ALA A 262 5.42 -21.71 -41.85
N ARG A 263 5.59 -22.23 -40.63
CA ARG A 263 6.58 -23.27 -40.32
C ARG A 263 5.85 -24.54 -39.88
N GLN A 264 6.19 -25.62 -40.57
CA GLN A 264 5.71 -26.98 -40.31
C GLN A 264 6.21 -27.54 -38.96
N PRO A 265 5.54 -28.57 -38.41
CA PRO A 265 5.88 -29.15 -37.12
C PRO A 265 6.98 -30.20 -37.25
N LEU A 266 7.92 -30.23 -36.30
CA LEU A 266 8.84 -31.35 -36.12
C LEU A 266 8.59 -31.99 -34.76
N SER A 267 8.12 -33.23 -34.84
CA SER A 267 7.93 -34.22 -33.80
C SER A 267 9.22 -34.54 -33.05
N SER A 268 9.16 -34.67 -31.72
CA SER A 268 10.09 -35.54 -30.98
C SER A 268 9.39 -36.15 -29.76
N SER A 269 9.53 -37.47 -29.66
CA SER A 269 8.86 -38.39 -28.74
C SER A 269 9.41 -38.31 -27.30
N PRO A 270 8.64 -38.78 -26.28
CA PRO A 270 9.10 -38.75 -24.89
C PRO A 270 10.06 -39.92 -24.56
N PRO A 271 10.99 -39.75 -23.60
CA PRO A 271 11.96 -40.78 -23.23
C PRO A 271 11.34 -41.86 -22.32
N GLN A 272 11.71 -43.12 -22.58
CA GLN A 272 11.35 -44.29 -21.78
C GLN A 272 12.19 -44.38 -20.49
N LEU A 273 11.51 -44.61 -19.36
CA LEU A 273 12.11 -44.94 -18.06
C LEU A 273 12.46 -46.43 -18.00
N HIS A 274 13.74 -46.75 -17.79
CA HIS A 274 14.19 -48.08 -17.39
C HIS A 274 14.27 -48.17 -15.86
N LEU A 275 13.54 -49.13 -15.27
CA LEU A 275 13.70 -49.57 -13.89
C LEU A 275 14.75 -50.70 -13.84
N PRO A 276 15.68 -50.71 -12.86
CA PRO A 276 16.54 -51.86 -12.62
C PRO A 276 15.82 -52.92 -11.76
N LYS A 277 16.17 -54.19 -12.02
CA LYS A 277 15.74 -55.38 -11.26
C LYS A 277 16.45 -55.47 -9.91
#